data_AF-A0A0M3J6Y6-F1
#
_entry.id   AF-A0A0M3J6Y6-F1
#
_cell.length_a   1.000
_cell.length_b   1.000
_cell.length_c   1.000
_cell.angle_alpha   90.00
_cell.angle_beta   90.00
_cell.angle_gamma   90.00
#
_symmetry.space_group_name_H-M   'P 1'
#
loop_
_entity.id
_entity.type
_entity.pdbx_description
1 polymer ?
#
loop_
_entity_poly.entity_id
_entity_poly.type
_entity_poly.pdbx_seq_one_letter_code
_entity_poly.pdbx_strand_id
1 'polypeptide(L)'
;MHFAGINELINQGWPISEERLAEFFGEKQFDDPSKLRQTLLDSDIREYGVTVLMDRVDYRIGELKGPVVVQISKLLNVSCSKLSQSSRSGSDGLYKIQLTDGHSTINAVQFDPIPTLTKEFFRLLVVILLVVDGMGVLI
;
A
#
# COMPACT_ATOMS: atom_id res chain seq x y z
N MET A 1 21.47 -1.55 -15.03
CA MET A 1 21.19 -2.34 -13.81
C MET A 1 20.15 -3.38 -14.16
N HIS A 2 20.15 -4.54 -13.51
CA HIS A 2 19.18 -5.59 -13.76
C HIS A 2 18.39 -5.88 -12.48
N PHE A 3 17.06 -5.89 -12.59
CA PHE A 3 16.13 -6.21 -11.52
C PHE A 3 15.28 -7.41 -11.97
N ALA A 4 15.72 -8.62 -11.62
CA ALA A 4 15.00 -9.83 -11.99
C ALA A 4 13.57 -9.80 -11.44
N GLY A 5 12.59 -10.10 -12.30
CA GLY A 5 11.17 -10.14 -11.92
C GLY A 5 10.46 -8.79 -11.83
N ILE A 6 11.08 -7.68 -12.24
CA ILE A 6 10.44 -6.35 -12.18
C ILE A 6 9.12 -6.28 -12.96
N ASN A 7 9.05 -6.87 -14.16
CA ASN A 7 7.82 -6.86 -14.96
C ASN A 7 6.67 -7.59 -14.27
N GLU A 8 6.97 -8.65 -13.52
CA GLU A 8 5.98 -9.39 -12.74
C GLU A 8 5.44 -8.54 -11.59
N LEU A 9 6.32 -7.79 -10.90
CA LEU A 9 5.90 -6.84 -9.87
C LEU A 9 5.04 -5.71 -10.46
N ILE A 10 5.42 -5.15 -11.61
CA ILE A 10 4.61 -4.13 -12.30
C ILE A 10 3.21 -4.69 -12.65
N ASN A 11 3.13 -5.91 -13.16
CA ASN A 11 1.85 -6.57 -13.47
C ASN A 11 1.00 -6.83 -12.21
N GLN A 12 1.63 -7.04 -11.05
CA GLN A 12 0.98 -7.15 -9.75
C GLN A 12 0.53 -5.79 -9.17
N GLY A 13 0.78 -4.68 -9.86
CA GLY A 13 0.34 -3.35 -9.47
C GLY A 13 1.34 -2.55 -8.64
N TRP A 14 2.60 -2.99 -8.56
CA TRP A 14 3.65 -2.25 -7.87
C TRP A 14 3.91 -0.90 -8.55
N PRO A 15 3.93 0.24 -7.82
CA PRO A 15 4.18 1.56 -8.39
C PRO A 15 5.68 1.79 -8.60
N ILE A 16 6.31 1.01 -9.48
CA ILE A 16 7.77 1.01 -9.68
C ILE A 16 8.14 1.15 -11.15
N SER A 17 9.37 1.60 -11.41
CA SER A 17 10.01 1.63 -12.72
C SER A 17 11.50 1.28 -12.59
N GLU A 18 12.13 0.78 -13.66
CA GLU A 18 13.57 0.47 -13.63
C GLU A 18 14.41 1.71 -13.28
N GLU A 19 14.05 2.88 -13.79
CA GLU A 19 14.74 4.15 -13.53
C GLU A 19 14.70 4.51 -12.04
N ARG A 20 13.52 4.49 -11.41
CA ARG A 20 13.40 4.81 -9.98
C ARG A 20 14.06 3.77 -9.09
N LEU A 21 14.01 2.49 -9.46
CA LEU A 21 14.73 1.46 -8.72
C LEU A 21 16.25 1.62 -8.84
N ALA A 22 16.75 2.02 -10.02
CA ALA A 22 18.17 2.31 -10.23
C ALA A 22 18.64 3.50 -9.36
N GLU A 23 17.83 4.54 -9.23
CA GLU A 23 18.11 5.67 -8.33
C GLU A 23 18.10 5.25 -6.86
N PHE A 24 17.10 4.48 -6.44
CA PHE A 24 16.94 4.05 -5.05
C PHE A 24 18.03 3.07 -4.60
N PHE A 25 18.36 2.09 -5.43
CA PHE A 25 19.32 1.03 -5.09
C PHE A 25 20.76 1.36 -5.47
N GLY A 26 21.01 2.37 -6.30
CA GLY A 26 22.32 2.65 -6.86
C GLY A 26 22.89 1.41 -7.55
N GLU A 27 24.15 1.07 -7.29
CA GLU A 27 24.81 -0.06 -7.97
C GLU A 27 24.32 -1.45 -7.54
N LYS A 28 23.42 -1.55 -6.56
CA LYS A 28 22.91 -2.83 -6.07
C LYS A 28 22.03 -3.52 -7.11
N GLN A 29 22.33 -4.79 -7.37
CA GLN A 29 21.59 -5.64 -8.30
C GLN A 29 20.77 -6.68 -7.55
N PHE A 30 19.69 -7.15 -8.20
CA PHE A 30 18.83 -8.18 -7.66
C PHE A 30 18.57 -9.25 -8.72
N ASP A 31 19.26 -10.39 -8.59
CA ASP A 31 19.06 -11.55 -9.47
C ASP A 31 17.92 -12.47 -8.98
N ASP A 32 17.50 -12.31 -7.72
CA ASP A 32 16.40 -13.05 -7.10
C ASP A 32 15.17 -12.13 -6.93
N PRO A 33 14.08 -12.37 -7.68
CA PRO A 33 12.84 -11.60 -7.57
C PRO A 33 12.26 -11.56 -6.15
N SER A 34 12.45 -12.62 -5.37
CA SER A 34 11.92 -12.73 -4.01
C SER A 34 12.61 -11.74 -3.07
N LYS A 35 13.94 -11.56 -3.24
CA LYS A 35 14.72 -10.58 -2.46
C LYS A 35 14.40 -9.15 -2.85
N LEU A 36 14.19 -8.90 -4.15
CA LEU A 36 13.74 -7.59 -4.61
C LEU A 36 12.40 -7.24 -3.95
N ARG A 37 11.40 -8.13 -4.08
CA ARG A 37 10.08 -7.95 -3.47
C ARG A 37 10.17 -7.72 -1.96
N GLN A 38 10.91 -8.55 -1.24
CA GLN A 38 11.07 -8.40 0.21
C GLN A 38 11.70 -7.05 0.57
N THR A 39 12.73 -6.62 -0.16
CA THR A 39 13.37 -5.32 0.10
C THR A 39 12.39 -4.16 -0.14
N LEU A 40 11.57 -4.23 -1.17
CA LEU A 40 10.54 -3.21 -1.45
C LEU A 40 9.44 -3.20 -0.38
N LEU A 41 9.03 -4.37 0.13
CA LEU A 41 8.09 -4.49 1.25
C LEU A 41 8.66 -3.89 2.55
N ASP A 42 9.96 -4.03 2.77
CA ASP A 42 10.65 -3.52 3.97
C ASP A 42 11.08 -2.05 3.85
N SER A 43 10.80 -1.37 2.73
CA SER A 43 11.20 0.00 2.44
C SER A 43 10.00 0.95 2.37
N ASP A 44 10.21 2.23 2.66
CA ASP A 44 9.16 3.23 2.47
C ASP A 44 8.93 3.48 0.98
N ILE A 45 7.68 3.34 0.53
CA ILE A 45 7.29 3.49 -0.87
C ILE A 45 7.61 4.89 -1.43
N ARG A 46 7.77 5.92 -0.58
CA ARG A 46 8.19 7.26 -1.00
C ARG A 46 9.59 7.30 -1.57
N GLU A 47 10.45 6.34 -1.20
CA GLU A 47 11.84 6.29 -1.63
C GLU A 47 11.98 5.77 -3.06
N TYR A 48 11.10 4.85 -3.49
CA TYR A 48 11.22 4.16 -4.77
C TYR A 48 9.98 4.27 -5.68
N GLY A 49 8.85 4.74 -5.16
CA GLY A 49 7.57 4.76 -5.85
C GLY A 49 7.51 5.75 -7.01
N VAL A 50 6.65 5.45 -7.99
CA VAL A 50 6.15 6.37 -9.02
C VAL A 50 4.68 6.69 -8.79
N THR A 51 4.21 7.83 -9.30
CA THR A 51 2.80 8.21 -9.25
C THR A 51 1.96 7.26 -10.11
N VAL A 52 1.00 6.57 -9.50
CA VAL A 52 0.01 5.73 -10.21
C VAL A 52 -1.40 5.90 -9.66
N LEU A 53 -1.54 6.31 -8.39
CA LEU A 53 -2.77 6.14 -7.64
C LEU A 53 -3.92 6.98 -8.20
N MET A 54 -3.64 8.22 -8.57
CA MET A 54 -4.66 9.14 -9.10
C MET A 54 -5.16 8.72 -10.48
N ASP A 55 -4.31 8.09 -11.29
CA ASP A 55 -4.68 7.59 -12.62
C ASP A 55 -5.56 6.32 -12.54
N ARG A 56 -5.54 5.65 -11.39
CA ARG A 56 -6.37 4.46 -11.14
C ARG A 56 -7.76 4.80 -10.63
N VAL A 57 -8.04 6.02 -10.21
CA VAL A 57 -9.37 6.41 -9.70
C VAL A 57 -10.26 6.90 -10.84
N ASP A 58 -11.37 6.21 -11.10
CA ASP A 58 -12.44 6.70 -11.97
C ASP A 58 -13.46 7.49 -11.15
N TYR A 59 -13.21 8.79 -11.00
CA TYR A 59 -14.04 9.69 -10.21
C TYR A 59 -15.49 9.81 -10.68
N ARG A 60 -15.79 9.42 -11.93
CA ARG A 60 -17.16 9.50 -12.48
C ARG A 60 -18.06 8.44 -11.88
N ILE A 61 -17.50 7.26 -11.59
CA ILE A 61 -18.23 6.11 -11.03
C ILE A 61 -17.80 5.78 -9.60
N GLY A 62 -16.75 6.44 -9.08
CA GLY A 62 -16.30 6.28 -7.70
C GLY A 62 -15.50 5.01 -7.45
N GLU A 63 -14.81 4.50 -8.48
CA GLU A 63 -14.09 3.22 -8.41
C GLU A 63 -12.57 3.40 -8.51
N LEU A 64 -11.82 2.57 -7.78
CA LEU A 64 -10.37 2.43 -7.93
C LEU A 64 -10.08 1.17 -8.77
N LYS A 65 -9.37 1.34 -9.88
CA LYS A 65 -9.01 0.24 -10.81
C LYS A 65 -7.75 -0.47 -10.33
N GLY A 66 -7.90 -1.74 -9.94
CA GLY A 66 -6.80 -2.59 -9.48
C GLY A 66 -6.15 -3.44 -10.60
N PRO A 67 -5.09 -4.21 -10.25
CA PRO A 67 -4.42 -4.22 -8.96
C PRO A 67 -3.55 -2.97 -8.77
N VAL A 68 -3.46 -2.48 -7.52
CA VAL A 68 -2.52 -1.41 -7.15
C VAL A 68 -1.95 -1.68 -5.76
N VAL A 69 -0.64 -1.58 -5.66
CA VAL A 69 0.09 -1.71 -4.40
C VAL A 69 0.28 -0.32 -3.80
N VAL A 70 -0.06 -0.16 -2.53
CA VAL A 70 0.00 1.10 -1.80
C VAL A 70 0.54 0.87 -0.39
N GLN A 71 1.13 1.88 0.21
CA GLN A 71 1.53 1.84 1.63
C GLN A 71 0.46 2.49 2.50
N ILE A 72 0.22 1.94 3.70
CA ILE A 72 -0.59 2.63 4.71
C ILE A 72 0.25 3.75 5.33
N SER A 73 -0.15 5.01 5.10
CA SER A 73 0.51 6.19 5.68
C SER A 73 -0.18 6.72 6.93
N LYS A 74 -1.42 6.28 7.22
CA LYS A 74 -2.17 6.60 8.46
C LYS A 74 -3.26 5.57 8.74
N LEU A 75 -3.38 5.14 10.00
CA LEU A 75 -4.44 4.25 10.47
C LEU A 75 -5.07 4.84 11.74
N LEU A 76 -6.37 5.12 11.68
CA LEU A 76 -7.11 5.74 12.78
C LEU A 76 -8.38 4.93 13.05
N ASN A 77 -8.50 4.38 14.26
CA ASN A 77 -9.80 3.88 14.73
C ASN A 77 -10.70 5.08 15.01
N VAL A 78 -11.78 5.24 14.24
CA VAL A 78 -12.75 6.35 14.35
C VAL A 78 -13.93 6.02 15.25
N SER A 79 -14.06 4.77 15.72
CA SER A 79 -15.05 4.38 16.73
C SER A 79 -14.68 4.85 18.15
N CYS A 80 -13.43 5.23 18.38
CA CYS A 80 -12.95 5.71 19.67
C CYS A 80 -12.58 7.20 19.64
N SER A 81 -12.91 7.94 20.69
CA SER A 81 -12.44 9.32 20.85
C SER A 81 -10.91 9.39 20.95
N LYS A 82 -10.30 10.51 20.52
CA LYS A 82 -8.83 10.69 20.59
C LYS A 82 -8.25 10.43 21.99
N LEU A 83 -9.02 10.71 23.04
CA LEU A 83 -8.64 10.54 24.45
C LEU A 83 -8.70 9.09 24.94
N SER A 84 -9.47 8.21 24.28
CA SER A 84 -9.64 6.79 24.65
C SER A 84 -8.83 5.83 23.78
N GLN A 85 -8.07 6.36 22.81
CA GLN A 85 -7.31 5.55 21.85
C GLN A 85 -6.15 4.76 22.46
N SER A 86 -5.65 5.16 23.63
CA SER A 86 -4.59 4.47 24.38
C SER A 86 -5.10 3.30 25.24
N SER A 87 -6.41 3.25 25.51
CA SER A 87 -7.00 2.35 26.51
C SER A 87 -7.82 1.20 25.93
N ARG A 88 -8.08 1.20 24.62
CA ARG A 88 -8.80 0.12 23.92
C ARG A 88 -7.91 -0.53 22.87
N SER A 89 -7.21 -1.59 23.28
CA SER A 89 -6.50 -2.55 22.40
C SER A 89 -7.46 -3.57 21.80
N GLY A 90 -8.65 -3.15 21.38
CA GLY A 90 -9.60 -4.02 20.69
C GLY A 90 -9.42 -3.90 19.19
N SER A 91 -9.33 -5.03 18.50
CA SER A 91 -9.45 -5.18 17.04
C SER A 91 -10.85 -4.84 16.50
N ASP A 92 -11.70 -4.22 17.34
CA ASP A 92 -13.11 -4.00 17.11
C ASP A 92 -13.33 -2.49 16.90
N GLY A 93 -13.76 -2.12 15.70
CA GLY A 93 -14.01 -0.73 15.35
C GLY A 93 -13.88 -0.42 13.87
N LEU A 94 -14.36 0.77 13.51
CA LEU A 94 -14.29 1.35 12.18
C LEU A 94 -12.95 2.07 12.04
N TYR A 95 -12.18 1.74 10.99
CA TYR A 95 -10.91 2.39 10.72
C TYR A 95 -10.99 3.33 9.52
N LYS A 96 -10.43 4.53 9.69
CA LYS A 96 -10.02 5.40 8.60
C LYS A 96 -8.56 5.11 8.26
N ILE A 97 -8.30 4.81 6.99
CA ILE A 97 -7.00 4.41 6.47
C ILE A 97 -6.56 5.46 5.45
N GLN A 98 -5.34 5.96 5.54
CA GLN A 98 -4.71 6.75 4.49
C GLN A 98 -3.73 5.87 3.74
N LEU A 99 -3.88 5.81 2.43
CA LEU A 99 -3.09 5.00 1.52
C LEU A 99 -2.27 5.92 0.61
N THR A 100 -1.05 5.51 0.26
CA THR A 100 -0.14 6.28 -0.60
C THR A 100 0.60 5.38 -1.59
N ASP A 101 0.84 5.88 -2.81
CA ASP A 101 1.81 5.29 -3.76
C ASP A 101 3.23 5.88 -3.59
N GLY A 102 3.41 6.73 -2.58
CA GLY A 102 4.65 7.47 -2.33
C GLY A 102 4.57 8.95 -2.72
N HIS A 103 3.59 9.32 -3.56
CA HIS A 103 3.43 10.70 -4.05
C HIS A 103 2.02 11.23 -3.78
N SER A 104 1.02 10.43 -4.11
CA SER A 104 -0.40 10.72 -4.02
C SER A 104 -1.04 9.97 -2.86
N THR A 105 -2.05 10.56 -2.23
CA THR A 105 -2.76 9.92 -1.11
C THR A 105 -4.26 9.86 -1.32
N ILE A 106 -4.87 8.76 -0.88
CA ILE A 106 -6.32 8.61 -0.78
C ILE A 106 -6.70 8.21 0.64
N ASN A 107 -7.94 8.53 1.03
CA ASN A 107 -8.50 8.07 2.30
C ASN A 107 -9.51 6.96 2.01
N ALA A 108 -9.38 5.85 2.73
CA ALA A 108 -10.34 4.76 2.76
C ALA A 108 -11.00 4.69 4.14
N VAL A 109 -12.21 4.15 4.16
CA VAL A 109 -12.90 3.74 5.38
C VAL A 109 -13.11 2.25 5.26
N GLN A 110 -12.78 1.53 6.33
CA GLN A 110 -13.04 0.11 6.42
C GLN A 110 -14.55 -0.14 6.36
N PHE A 111 -15.00 -0.99 5.43
CA PHE A 111 -16.41 -1.38 5.36
C PHE A 111 -16.70 -2.60 6.25
N ASP A 112 -15.93 -3.68 6.06
CA ASP A 112 -16.01 -4.91 6.86
C ASP A 112 -14.78 -5.10 7.75
N PRO A 113 -14.87 -5.89 8.86
CA PRO A 113 -13.73 -6.29 9.66
C PRO A 113 -12.57 -6.85 8.82
N ILE A 114 -11.36 -6.31 8.99
CA ILE A 114 -10.13 -6.79 8.35
C ILE A 114 -9.24 -7.36 9.46
N PRO A 115 -9.26 -8.69 9.70
CA PRO A 115 -8.62 -9.28 10.89
C PRO A 115 -7.11 -9.04 10.99
N THR A 116 -6.43 -8.85 9.85
CA THR A 116 -4.99 -8.59 9.77
C THR A 116 -4.63 -7.12 10.03
N LEU A 117 -5.60 -6.21 10.00
CA LEU A 117 -5.37 -4.78 10.18
C LEU A 117 -5.30 -4.44 11.68
N THR A 118 -4.11 -4.54 12.27
CA THR A 118 -3.85 -4.12 13.66
C THR A 118 -2.97 -2.87 13.73
N LYS A 119 -3.05 -2.14 14.86
CA LYS A 119 -2.23 -0.93 15.08
C LYS A 119 -0.72 -1.24 15.14
N GLU A 120 -0.31 -2.48 15.39
CA GLU A 120 1.09 -2.85 15.53
C GLU A 120 1.83 -2.99 14.19
N PHE A 121 1.10 -3.18 13.07
CA PHE A 121 1.70 -3.37 11.74
C PHE A 121 2.06 -2.09 10.99
N PHE A 122 1.89 -0.92 11.62
CA PHE A 122 1.74 0.33 10.89
C PHE A 122 3.01 0.88 10.19
N ARG A 123 4.23 0.46 10.55
CA ARG A 123 5.44 1.17 10.10
C ARG A 123 6.02 0.75 8.76
N LEU A 124 5.69 -0.43 8.22
CA LEU A 124 6.29 -0.95 6.98
C LEU A 124 5.31 -1.75 6.12
N LEU A 125 4.00 -1.66 6.38
CA LEU A 125 3.04 -2.51 5.68
C LEU A 125 2.66 -1.91 4.33
N VAL A 126 3.22 -2.52 3.28
CA VAL A 126 2.78 -2.40 1.90
C VAL A 126 1.56 -3.30 1.72
N VAL A 127 0.43 -2.71 1.34
CA VAL A 127 -0.85 -3.36 1.12
C VAL A 127 -1.06 -3.59 -0.37
N ILE A 128 -1.56 -4.78 -0.72
CA ILE A 128 -2.05 -5.04 -2.07
C ILE A 128 -3.55 -4.74 -2.06
N LEU A 129 -3.98 -3.69 -2.79
CA LEU A 129 -5.39 -3.49 -3.04
C LEU A 129 -5.80 -4.30 -4.27
N LEU A 130 -6.61 -5.34 -4.05
CA LEU A 130 -7.31 -6.05 -5.11
C LEU A 130 -8.76 -5.59 -5.10
N VAL A 131 -9.13 -4.78 -6.10
CA VAL A 131 -10.54 -4.49 -6.36
C VAL A 131 -11.06 -5.60 -7.28
N VAL A 132 -11.82 -6.53 -6.72
CA VAL A 132 -12.53 -7.57 -7.47
C VAL A 132 -13.99 -7.12 -7.55
N ASP A 133 -14.45 -6.77 -8.76
CA ASP A 133 -15.86 -6.60 -9.12
C ASP A 133 -16.72 -5.83 -8.09
N GLY A 134 -16.35 -4.57 -7.81
CA GLY A 134 -17.15 -3.68 -6.95
C GLY A 134 -17.09 -3.98 -5.45
N MET A 135 -16.32 -4.98 -5.02
CA MET A 135 -16.01 -5.29 -3.63
C MET A 135 -14.49 -5.17 -3.44
N GLY A 136 -14.03 -4.05 -2.88
CA GLY A 136 -12.62 -3.86 -2.58
C GLY A 136 -12.16 -4.84 -1.50
N VAL A 137 -11.24 -5.74 -1.83
CA VAL A 137 -10.61 -6.64 -0.87
C VAL A 137 -9.24 -6.06 -0.49
N LEU A 138 -9.06 -5.77 0.80
CA LEU A 138 -7.76 -5.47 1.39
C LEU A 138 -7.11 -6.82 1.74
N ILE A 139 -5.96 -7.15 1.12
CA ILE A 139 -5.15 -8.32 1.52
C ILE A 139 -3.88 -7.82 2.20
#